data_AF-A0A0U0WG73-F1
#
_entry.id   AF-A0A0U0WG73-F1
#
_cell.length_a   1.000
_cell.length_b   1.000
_cell.length_c   1.000
_cell.angle_alpha   90.00
_cell.angle_beta   90.00
_cell.angle_gamma   90.00
#
_symmetry.space_group_name_H-M   'P 1'
#
loop_
_entity.id
_entity.type
_entity.pdbx_description
1 polymer ?
#
loop_
_entity_poly.entity_id
_entity_poly.type
_entity_poly.pdbx_seq_one_letter_code
_entity_poly.pdbx_strand_id
1 'polypeptide(L)'
;MAYGLLGGMPVLCVSDLAEHGRNLAADPRASLSIVAATTDVDPLAGSRITLAGKVVRPSDADRDAARAAYLSAVPAARFVTRHLDHPLAVAG
;
A
#
# COMPACT_ATOMS: atom_id res chain seq x y z
N MET A 1 6.95 -2.35 1.82
CA MET A 1 6.25 -1.59 0.76
C MET A 1 5.86 -0.24 1.31
N ALA A 2 6.04 0.85 0.55
CA ALA A 2 5.51 2.16 0.95
C ALA A 2 4.00 2.20 0.71
N TYR A 3 3.26 3.04 1.44
CA TYR A 3 1.81 3.14 1.32
C TYR A 3 1.31 4.55 1.67
N GLY A 4 0.14 4.91 1.15
CA GLY A 4 -0.67 6.03 1.60
C GLY A 4 -1.96 5.54 2.26
N LEU A 5 -2.83 6.46 2.69
CA LEU A 5 -4.11 6.12 3.33
C LEU A 5 -5.27 6.88 2.67
N LEU A 6 -6.32 6.15 2.28
CA LEU A 6 -7.59 6.71 1.84
C LEU A 6 -8.71 6.17 2.74
N GLY A 7 -9.32 7.04 3.54
CA GLY A 7 -10.39 6.62 4.47
C GLY A 7 -9.96 5.51 5.46
N GLY A 8 -8.67 5.48 5.84
CA GLY A 8 -8.11 4.44 6.70
C GLY A 8 -7.64 3.17 5.98
N MET A 9 -7.95 3.01 4.69
CA MET A 9 -7.46 1.88 3.88
C MET A 9 -6.05 2.16 3.35
N PRO A 10 -5.09 1.24 3.54
CA PRO A 10 -3.77 1.32 2.92
C PRO A 10 -3.87 1.32 1.39
N VAL A 11 -3.27 2.32 0.76
CA VAL A 11 -3.09 2.41 -0.69
C VAL A 11 -1.65 2.08 -1.04
N LEU A 12 -1.46 1.07 -1.87
CA LEU A 12 -0.18 0.59 -2.39
C LEU A 12 -0.04 1.01 -3.86
N CYS A 13 1.19 1.24 -4.32
CA CYS A 13 1.47 1.32 -5.74
C CYS A 13 2.39 0.16 -6.11
N VAL A 14 1.89 -0.75 -6.94
CA VAL A 14 2.52 -2.04 -7.22
C VAL A 14 2.79 -2.17 -8.71
N SER A 15 3.99 -2.59 -9.08
CA SER A 15 4.30 -2.94 -10.47
C SER A 15 3.78 -4.34 -10.77
N ASP A 16 3.17 -4.53 -11.94
CA ASP A 16 2.78 -5.85 -12.43
C ASP A 16 4.01 -6.73 -12.74
N LEU A 17 5.20 -6.13 -12.91
CA LEU A 17 6.47 -6.84 -13.06
C LEU A 17 7.09 -7.27 -11.73
N ALA A 18 6.60 -6.74 -10.60
CA ALA A 18 7.07 -7.17 -9.30
C ALA A 18 6.46 -8.54 -8.94
N GLU A 19 7.22 -9.37 -8.22
CA GLU A 19 6.75 -10.67 -7.75
C GLU A 19 5.47 -10.55 -6.92
N HIS A 20 5.42 -9.60 -5.98
CA HIS A 20 4.22 -9.34 -5.20
C HIS A 20 3.05 -8.79 -6.04
N GLY A 21 3.32 -8.13 -7.17
CA GLY A 21 2.28 -7.73 -8.13
C GLY A 21 1.66 -8.93 -8.84
N ARG A 22 2.48 -9.86 -9.34
CA ARG A 22 2.02 -11.12 -9.92
C ARG A 22 1.26 -11.98 -8.92
N ASN A 23 1.75 -12.08 -7.68
CA ASN A 23 1.09 -12.84 -6.62
C ASN A 23 -0.30 -12.27 -6.33
N LEU A 24 -0.43 -10.94 -6.22
CA LEU A 24 -1.72 -10.28 -6.00
C LEU A 24 -2.67 -10.39 -7.18
N ALA A 25 -2.14 -10.40 -8.41
CA ALA A 25 -2.95 -10.64 -9.61
C ALA A 25 -3.50 -12.07 -9.67
N ALA A 26 -2.75 -13.06 -9.16
CA ALA A 26 -3.18 -14.44 -9.09
C ALA A 26 -4.14 -14.70 -7.91
N ASP A 27 -3.88 -14.11 -6.75
CA ASP A 27 -4.72 -14.20 -5.55
C ASP A 27 -4.65 -12.88 -4.75
N PRO A 28 -5.77 -12.14 -4.63
CA PRO A 28 -5.77 -10.83 -3.98
C PRO A 28 -5.64 -10.91 -2.45
N ARG A 29 -5.67 -12.09 -1.83
CA ARG A 29 -5.56 -12.23 -0.38
C ARG A 29 -4.14 -11.87 0.08
N ALA A 30 -4.02 -10.93 1.01
CA ALA A 30 -2.74 -10.51 1.56
C ALA A 30 -2.88 -9.98 2.99
N SER A 31 -1.74 -9.85 3.67
CA SER A 31 -1.64 -9.14 4.94
C SER A 31 -0.54 -8.09 4.91
N LEU A 32 -0.78 -6.94 5.53
CA LEU A 32 0.17 -5.86 5.71
C LEU A 32 0.48 -5.71 7.21
N SER A 33 1.73 -5.99 7.59
CA SER A 33 2.23 -5.72 8.93
C SER A 33 2.81 -4.30 8.98
N ILE A 34 2.31 -3.49 9.91
CA ILE A 34 2.74 -2.10 10.12
C ILE A 34 3.27 -1.99 11.55
N VAL A 35 4.47 -1.44 11.69
CA VAL A 35 5.08 -1.15 12.98
C VAL A 35 5.15 0.36 13.11
N ALA A 36 4.69 0.89 14.25
CA ALA A 36 4.81 2.32 14.53
C ALA A 36 6.28 2.71 14.61
N ALA A 37 6.63 3.87 14.06
CA ALA A 37 7.97 4.42 14.20
C ALA A 37 8.28 4.60 15.69
N THR A 38 9.45 4.12 16.11
CA THR A 38 9.93 4.20 17.49
C THR A 38 11.41 4.55 17.50
N THR A 39 11.86 5.22 18.55
CA THR A 39 13.27 5.47 18.84
C THR A 39 13.84 4.47 19.84
N ASP A 40 13.03 3.50 20.29
CA ASP A 40 13.48 2.42 21.17
C ASP A 40 14.50 1.53 20.44
N VAL A 41 15.53 1.11 21.18
CA VAL A 41 16.59 0.24 20.66
C VAL A 41 16.14 -1.23 20.61
N ASP A 42 15.11 -1.61 21.38
CA ASP A 42 14.50 -2.93 21.29
C ASP A 42 13.49 -2.98 20.12
N PRO A 43 13.76 -3.77 19.06
CA PRO A 43 12.85 -3.89 17.92
C PRO A 43 11.49 -4.54 18.26
N LEU A 44 11.36 -5.17 19.43
CA LEU A 44 10.12 -5.80 19.88
C LEU A 44 9.20 -4.84 20.63
N ALA A 45 9.73 -3.73 21.17
CA ALA A 45 8.97 -2.74 21.93
C ALA A 45 8.02 -1.89 21.06
N GLY A 46 8.22 -1.88 19.73
CA GLY A 46 7.37 -1.15 18.80
C GLY A 46 5.95 -1.72 18.69
N SER A 47 4.94 -0.86 18.90
CA SER A 47 3.54 -1.17 18.63
C SER A 47 3.34 -1.62 17.19
N ARG A 48 2.61 -2.72 16.99
CA ARG A 48 2.40 -3.32 15.67
C ARG A 48 0.94 -3.67 15.44
N ILE A 49 0.51 -3.56 14.19
CA ILE A 49 -0.78 -4.04 13.72
C ILE A 49 -0.57 -4.89 12.47
N THR A 50 -1.43 -5.87 12.26
CA THR A 50 -1.51 -6.62 11.00
C THR A 50 -2.90 -6.47 10.42
N LEU A 51 -2.97 -5.92 9.23
CA LEU A 51 -4.20 -5.81 8.46
C LEU A 51 -4.22 -6.98 7.48
N ALA A 52 -5.19 -7.89 7.61
CA ALA A 52 -5.36 -9.02 6.71
C ALA A 52 -6.67 -8.85 5.95
N GLY A 53 -6.66 -9.14 4.65
CA GLY A 53 -7.84 -8.98 3.81
C GLY A 53 -7.52 -9.15 2.34
N LYS A 54 -8.16 -8.36 1.48
CA LYS A 54 -7.98 -8.44 0.02
C LYS A 54 -7.43 -7.14 -0.55
N VAL A 55 -6.44 -7.24 -1.42
CA VAL A 55 -5.98 -6.11 -2.23
C VAL A 55 -6.88 -5.98 -3.45
N VAL A 56 -7.46 -4.80 -3.64
CA VAL A 56 -8.39 -4.50 -4.73
C VAL A 56 -7.93 -3.27 -5.51
N ARG A 57 -8.25 -3.22 -6.80
CA ARG A 57 -8.11 -1.99 -7.58
C ARG A 57 -9.16 -0.97 -7.09
N PRO A 58 -8.81 0.31 -6.91
CA PRO A 58 -9.79 1.35 -6.58
C PRO A 58 -10.88 1.41 -7.64
N SER A 59 -12.09 1.74 -7.22
CA SER A 59 -13.17 2.08 -8.13
C SER A 59 -12.77 3.27 -9.01
N ASP A 60 -13.40 3.42 -10.16
CA ASP A 60 -13.17 4.56 -11.06
C ASP A 60 -13.34 5.91 -10.35
N ALA A 61 -14.28 6.00 -9.41
CA ALA A 61 -14.53 7.20 -8.60
C ALA A 61 -13.42 7.48 -7.58
N ASP A 62 -12.77 6.43 -7.05
CA ASP A 62 -11.74 6.57 -6.01
C ASP A 62 -10.32 6.63 -6.57
N ARG A 63 -10.11 6.35 -7.86
CA ARG A 63 -8.76 6.23 -8.47
C ARG A 63 -7.88 7.46 -8.24
N ASP A 64 -8.41 8.66 -8.47
CA ASP A 64 -7.64 9.89 -8.31
C ASP A 64 -7.35 10.20 -6.83
N ALA A 65 -8.31 9.95 -5.95
CA ALA A 65 -8.13 10.13 -4.51
C ALA A 65 -7.09 9.15 -3.95
N ALA A 66 -7.12 7.88 -4.38
CA ALA A 66 -6.14 6.86 -3.99
C ALA A 66 -4.73 7.24 -4.49
N ARG A 67 -4.62 7.67 -5.75
CA ARG A 67 -3.35 8.15 -6.30
C ARG A 67 -2.81 9.35 -5.54
N ALA A 68 -3.66 10.33 -5.22
CA ALA A 68 -3.27 11.51 -4.45
C ALA A 68 -2.81 11.14 -3.04
N ALA A 69 -3.54 10.25 -2.35
CA ALA A 69 -3.17 9.75 -1.02
C ALA A 69 -1.80 9.07 -1.03
N TYR A 70 -1.53 8.22 -2.02
CA TYR A 70 -0.23 7.56 -2.16
C TYR A 70 0.90 8.58 -2.42
N LEU A 71 0.72 9.49 -3.37
CA LEU A 71 1.74 10.49 -3.72
C LEU A 71 2.00 11.51 -2.59
N SER A 72 0.99 11.78 -1.75
CA SER A 72 1.16 12.62 -0.56
C SER A 72 2.02 11.93 0.51
N ALA A 73 1.84 10.62 0.70
CA ALA A 73 2.60 9.85 1.69
C ALA A 73 3.99 9.44 1.18
N VAL A 74 4.15 9.29 -0.14
CA VAL A 74 5.39 8.85 -0.79
C VAL A 74 5.79 9.83 -1.90
N PRO A 75 6.24 11.06 -1.58
CA PRO A 75 6.52 12.09 -2.60
C PRO A 75 7.55 11.68 -3.66
N ALA A 76 8.54 10.87 -3.28
CA ALA A 76 9.56 10.33 -4.18
C ALA A 76 8.97 9.42 -5.27
N ALA A 77 7.78 8.87 -5.05
CA ALA A 77 7.12 8.00 -6.02
C ALA A 77 6.74 8.74 -7.32
N ARG A 78 6.68 10.07 -7.35
CA ARG A 78 6.39 10.86 -8.55
C ARG A 78 7.34 10.56 -9.73
N PHE A 79 8.57 10.16 -9.44
CA PHE A 79 9.59 9.85 -10.46
C PHE A 79 9.48 8.44 -11.05
N VAL A 80 8.81 7.51 -10.34
CA VAL A 80 8.70 6.09 -10.74
C VAL A 80 7.27 5.69 -11.10
N THR A 81 6.26 6.41 -10.60
CA THR A 81 4.83 6.15 -10.86
C THR A 81 4.39 6.38 -12.30
N ARG A 82 5.21 7.01 -13.14
CA ARG A 82 4.94 7.07 -14.59
C ARG A 82 4.95 5.67 -15.25
N HIS A 83 5.56 4.68 -14.60
CA HIS A 83 5.68 3.29 -15.10
C HIS A 83 5.06 2.27 -14.13
N LEU A 84 4.36 2.73 -13.08
CA LEU A 84 3.65 1.87 -12.15
C LEU A 84 2.17 2.03 -12.45
N ASP A 85 1.60 1.02 -13.09
CA ASP A 85 0.38 1.21 -13.87
C ASP A 85 -0.83 1.54 -12.99
N HIS A 86 -0.96 1.05 -11.74
CA HIS A 86 -2.14 1.34 -10.91
C HIS A 86 -1.92 1.34 -9.38
N PRO A 87 -2.49 2.31 -8.64
CA PRO A 87 -2.65 2.18 -7.20
C PRO A 87 -3.66 1.08 -6.86
N LEU A 88 -3.44 0.37 -5.75
CA LEU A 88 -4.28 -0.68 -5.18
C LEU A 88 -4.62 -0.34 -3.73
N ALA A 89 -5.74 -0.84 -3.20
CA ALA A 89 -6.15 -0.64 -1.81
C ALA A 89 -6.29 -1.98 -1.07
N VAL A 90 -6.00 -2.02 0.24
CA VAL A 90 -6.30 -3.18 1.09
C VAL A 90 -7.70 -3.02 1.68
N ALA A 91 -8.63 -3.89 1.30
CA ALA A 91 -9.91 -4.08 1.94
C ALA A 91 -9.75 -5.01 3.16
N GLY A 92 -10.40 -4.65 4.28
CA GLY A 92 -10.50 -5.48 5.48
C GLY A 92 -11.48 -6.63 5.34
#